data_AF-A0A833LQG8-F1
#
_entry.id   AF-A0A833LQG8-F1
#
_cell.length_a   1.000
_cell.length_b   1.000
_cell.length_c   1.000
_cell.angle_alpha   90.00
_cell.angle_beta   90.00
_cell.angle_gamma   90.00
#
_symmetry.space_group_name_H-M   'P 1'
#
loop_
_entity.id
_entity.type
_entity.pdbx_description
1 polymer ?
#
loop_
_entity_poly.entity_id
_entity_poly.type
_entity_poly.pdbx_seq_one_letter_code
_entity_poly.pdbx_strand_id
1 'polypeptide(L)'
;MNILTLWFHKLGSPPTFYRLAGLLLPWCYGIGLLLGLVALYSGLVLAPRDYQQGDAYRIIFVHVPAAWMSLFAYAFMAANAFIALVWHIKLSEILAMASAPIGAAFTFIALVTGALWGKPMWGTWWTWDARLTSELVLLFLYLGVIGLNAAIEDRRQAARAAGFLALIGVVNLPIVHFSVNWWNTLHQGSTIRLMGPSKIDAAMAWPLLLMALATHIWFFGSVLMRARIALLQLEGGKDWVRKVALDEGAAGG
;
A
#
# COMPACT_ATOMS: atom_id res chain seq x y z
N MET A 1 -31.32 19.48 -8.64
CA MET A 1 -30.18 18.86 -7.90
C MET A 1 -29.20 18.35 -8.94
N ASN A 2 -27.94 18.79 -8.90
CA ASN A 2 -26.96 18.52 -9.97
C ASN A 2 -26.65 17.02 -10.07
N ILE A 3 -26.55 16.45 -11.27
CA ILE A 3 -26.25 15.02 -11.49
C ILE A 3 -24.97 14.60 -10.74
N LEU A 4 -23.97 15.48 -10.71
CA LEU A 4 -22.71 15.29 -10.02
C LEU A 4 -22.87 15.18 -8.50
N THR A 5 -23.74 15.97 -7.88
CA THR A 5 -23.97 15.89 -6.42
C THR A 5 -24.79 14.65 -6.06
N LEU A 6 -25.74 14.24 -6.91
CA LEU A 6 -26.47 12.99 -6.74
C LEU A 6 -25.55 11.76 -6.85
N TRP A 7 -24.61 11.79 -7.79
CA TRP A 7 -23.58 10.76 -7.96
C TRP A 7 -22.64 10.68 -6.77
N PHE A 8 -22.17 11.83 -6.26
CA PHE A 8 -21.30 11.88 -5.08
C PHE A 8 -22.00 11.31 -3.83
N HIS A 9 -23.27 11.65 -3.62
CA HIS A 9 -24.06 11.11 -2.51
C HIS A 9 -24.37 9.61 -2.66
N LYS A 10 -24.63 9.12 -3.88
CA LYS A 10 -24.90 7.70 -4.14
C LYS A 10 -23.64 6.84 -3.99
N LEU A 11 -22.50 7.25 -4.56
CA LEU A 11 -21.24 6.51 -4.44
C LEU A 11 -20.68 6.54 -3.01
N GLY A 12 -20.94 7.60 -2.24
CA GLY A 12 -20.57 7.68 -0.83
C GLY A 12 -21.44 6.85 0.11
N SER A 13 -22.52 6.25 -0.38
CA SER A 13 -23.40 5.43 0.46
C SER A 13 -22.76 4.05 0.75
N PRO A 14 -22.72 3.59 2.02
CA PRO A 14 -22.19 2.28 2.40
C PRO A 14 -22.62 1.10 1.51
N PRO A 15 -23.92 0.94 1.17
CA PRO A 15 -24.35 -0.22 0.38
C PRO A 15 -23.84 -0.18 -1.06
N THR A 16 -23.76 1.02 -1.65
CA THR A 16 -23.26 1.20 -3.02
C THR A 16 -21.76 0.93 -3.09
N PHE A 17 -20.99 1.47 -2.14
CA PHE A 17 -19.56 1.17 -2.03
C PHE A 17 -19.33 -0.34 -1.85
N TYR A 18 -20.09 -1.00 -0.95
CA TYR A 18 -19.94 -2.43 -0.69
C TYR A 18 -20.13 -3.28 -1.95
N ARG A 19 -21.15 -2.97 -2.76
CA ARG A 19 -21.43 -3.67 -4.03
C ARG A 19 -20.35 -3.40 -5.07
N LEU A 20 -19.97 -2.14 -5.25
CA LEU A 20 -18.93 -1.76 -6.21
C LEU A 20 -17.59 -2.43 -5.86
N ALA A 21 -17.20 -2.39 -4.58
CA ALA A 21 -16.01 -3.08 -4.10
C ALA A 21 -16.09 -4.60 -4.35
N GLY A 22 -17.27 -5.21 -4.14
CA GLY A 22 -17.53 -6.62 -4.46
C GLY A 22 -17.30 -6.96 -5.93
N LEU A 23 -17.76 -6.09 -6.84
CA LEU A 23 -17.58 -6.27 -8.28
C LEU A 23 -16.11 -6.10 -8.71
N LEU A 24 -15.39 -5.16 -8.11
CA LEU A 24 -14.00 -4.87 -8.48
C LEU A 24 -12.99 -5.88 -7.92
N LEU A 25 -13.28 -6.50 -6.78
CA LEU A 25 -12.40 -7.43 -6.08
C LEU A 25 -11.79 -8.55 -6.95
N PRO A 26 -12.58 -9.37 -7.69
CA PRO A 26 -12.02 -10.44 -8.49
C PRO A 26 -11.11 -9.91 -9.61
N TRP A 27 -11.40 -8.74 -10.17
CA TRP A 27 -10.57 -8.11 -11.19
C TRP A 27 -9.27 -7.57 -10.59
N CYS A 28 -9.31 -6.92 -9.44
CA CYS A 28 -8.10 -6.45 -8.76
C CYS A 28 -7.16 -7.62 -8.44
N TYR A 29 -7.68 -8.71 -7.88
CA TYR A 29 -6.84 -9.87 -7.57
C TYR A 29 -6.40 -10.64 -8.82
N GLY A 30 -7.30 -10.88 -9.77
CA GLY A 30 -6.98 -11.60 -11.01
C GLY A 30 -5.96 -10.87 -11.86
N ILE A 31 -6.18 -9.57 -12.13
CA ILE A 31 -5.25 -8.74 -12.90
C ILE A 31 -3.95 -8.53 -12.12
N GLY A 32 -4.03 -8.19 -10.83
CA GLY A 32 -2.84 -8.00 -9.99
C GLY A 32 -1.96 -9.24 -9.95
N LEU A 33 -2.56 -10.43 -9.80
CA LEU A 33 -1.83 -11.71 -9.81
C LEU A 33 -1.20 -11.97 -11.17
N LEU A 34 -1.96 -11.84 -12.26
CA LEU A 34 -1.48 -12.10 -13.61
C LEU A 34 -0.29 -11.19 -13.96
N LEU A 35 -0.43 -9.87 -13.76
CA LEU A 35 0.63 -8.91 -14.03
C LEU A 35 1.84 -9.16 -13.12
N GLY A 36 1.61 -9.51 -11.84
CA GLY A 36 2.66 -9.85 -10.90
C GLY A 36 3.46 -11.08 -11.32
N LEU A 37 2.79 -12.15 -11.77
CA LEU A 37 3.46 -13.36 -12.27
C LEU A 37 4.27 -13.09 -13.54
N VAL A 38 3.72 -12.32 -14.48
CA VAL A 38 4.44 -11.92 -15.69
C VAL A 38 5.67 -11.08 -15.34
N ALA A 39 5.53 -10.12 -14.43
CA ALA A 39 6.62 -9.26 -13.98
C ALA A 39 7.70 -10.02 -13.20
N LEU A 40 7.32 -10.98 -12.36
CA LEU A 40 8.28 -11.84 -11.66
C LEU A 40 9.05 -12.71 -12.65
N TYR A 41 8.36 -13.36 -13.58
CA TYR A 41 9.02 -14.21 -14.56
C TYR A 41 9.96 -13.40 -15.44
N SER A 42 9.52 -12.25 -15.95
CA SER A 42 10.37 -11.42 -16.79
C SER A 42 11.53 -10.77 -16.04
N GLY A 43 11.33 -10.33 -14.80
CA GLY A 43 12.41 -9.73 -14.00
C GLY A 43 13.41 -10.77 -13.48
N LEU A 44 12.93 -11.88 -12.90
CA LEU A 44 13.79 -12.86 -12.24
C LEU A 44 14.43 -13.85 -13.21
N VAL A 45 13.82 -14.11 -14.37
CA VAL A 45 14.32 -15.11 -15.33
C VAL A 45 14.84 -14.45 -16.60
N LEU A 46 14.03 -13.59 -17.24
CA LEU A 46 14.35 -13.10 -18.59
C LEU A 46 15.28 -11.88 -18.61
N ALA A 47 15.23 -11.02 -17.59
CA ALA A 47 15.98 -9.79 -17.59
C ALA A 47 17.50 -10.08 -17.66
N PRO A 48 18.28 -9.29 -18.42
CA PRO A 48 19.72 -9.50 -18.53
C PRO A 48 20.41 -9.24 -17.18
N ARG A 49 21.59 -9.83 -16.96
CA ARG A 49 22.39 -9.56 -15.76
C ARG A 49 22.85 -8.10 -15.73
N ASP A 50 22.89 -7.51 -14.55
CA ASP A 50 23.52 -6.20 -14.37
C ASP A 50 25.04 -6.32 -14.50
N TYR A 51 25.67 -5.34 -15.15
CA TYR A 51 27.11 -5.36 -15.42
C TYR A 51 27.96 -5.30 -14.13
N GLN A 52 27.49 -4.60 -13.09
CA GLN A 52 28.22 -4.47 -11.82
C GLN A 52 27.72 -5.47 -10.77
N GLN A 53 26.41 -5.69 -10.70
CA GLN A 53 25.77 -6.45 -9.63
C GLN A 53 25.45 -7.91 -10.01
N GLY A 54 25.68 -8.32 -11.26
CA GLY A 54 25.40 -9.68 -11.72
C GLY A 54 23.92 -10.04 -11.59
N ASP A 55 23.59 -11.24 -11.10
CA ASP A 55 22.20 -11.65 -10.82
C ASP A 55 21.65 -11.08 -9.49
N ALA A 56 22.50 -10.56 -8.60
CA ALA A 56 22.07 -10.06 -7.30
C ALA A 56 21.10 -8.87 -7.42
N TYR A 57 21.19 -8.10 -8.52
CA TYR A 57 20.29 -6.98 -8.79
C TYR A 57 18.83 -7.41 -8.94
N ARG A 58 18.53 -8.66 -9.32
CA ARG A 58 17.16 -9.09 -9.65
C ARG A 58 16.18 -8.94 -8.48
N ILE A 59 16.69 -8.87 -7.26
CA ILE A 59 15.87 -8.57 -6.08
C ILE A 59 15.16 -7.21 -6.16
N ILE A 60 15.64 -6.26 -6.98
CA ILE A 60 14.98 -4.96 -7.20
C ILE A 60 13.57 -5.12 -7.75
N PHE A 61 13.29 -6.19 -8.51
CA PHE A 61 11.96 -6.47 -9.05
C PHE A 61 10.92 -6.75 -7.96
N VAL A 62 11.35 -7.05 -6.74
CA VAL A 62 10.49 -7.21 -5.55
C VAL A 62 10.69 -6.04 -4.59
N HIS A 63 11.94 -5.69 -4.30
CA HIS A 63 12.30 -4.68 -3.33
C HIS A 63 11.78 -3.28 -3.70
N VAL A 64 12.02 -2.82 -4.93
CA VAL A 64 11.68 -1.45 -5.34
C VAL A 64 10.17 -1.23 -5.37
N PRO A 65 9.34 -2.12 -5.94
CA PRO A 65 7.89 -2.00 -5.84
C PRO A 65 7.39 -2.03 -4.40
N ALA A 66 7.96 -2.88 -3.53
CA ALA A 66 7.61 -2.90 -2.12
C ALA A 66 7.94 -1.57 -1.41
N ALA A 67 9.11 -0.99 -1.66
CA ALA A 67 9.51 0.31 -1.10
C ALA A 67 8.67 1.48 -1.64
N TRP A 68 8.21 1.44 -2.90
CA TRP A 68 7.27 2.43 -3.41
C TRP A 68 5.89 2.27 -2.75
N MET A 69 5.44 1.02 -2.60
CA MET A 69 4.17 0.71 -1.97
C MET A 69 4.14 1.06 -0.47
N SER A 70 5.26 0.92 0.26
CA SER A 70 5.33 1.29 1.67
C SER A 70 5.00 2.77 1.88
N LEU A 71 5.58 3.65 1.04
CA LEU A 71 5.32 5.09 1.04
C LEU A 71 3.93 5.44 0.49
N PHE A 72 3.56 4.85 -0.64
CA PHE A 72 2.26 5.11 -1.28
C PHE A 72 1.09 4.73 -0.36
N ALA A 73 1.13 3.53 0.24
CA ALA A 73 0.10 3.07 1.15
C ALA A 73 -0.02 3.99 2.39
N TYR A 74 1.09 4.56 2.85
CA TYR A 74 1.09 5.45 4.01
C TYR A 74 0.48 6.79 3.64
N ALA A 75 0.83 7.33 2.46
CA ALA A 75 0.23 8.53 1.92
C ALA A 75 -1.27 8.35 1.69
N PHE A 76 -1.70 7.22 1.12
CA PHE A 76 -3.10 6.89 0.92
C PHE A 76 -3.85 6.77 2.25
N MET A 77 -3.27 6.08 3.24
CA MET A 77 -3.80 5.99 4.60
C MET A 77 -3.97 7.37 5.24
N ALA A 78 -2.94 8.21 5.20
CA ALA A 78 -2.95 9.54 5.78
C ALA A 78 -3.92 10.49 5.07
N ALA A 79 -4.00 10.44 3.73
CA ALA A 79 -4.98 11.22 2.97
C ALA A 79 -6.42 10.84 3.35
N ASN A 80 -6.71 9.55 3.49
CA ASN A 80 -8.02 9.09 3.96
C ASN A 80 -8.28 9.47 5.43
N ALA A 81 -7.27 9.41 6.29
CA ALA A 81 -7.39 9.87 7.68
C ALA A 81 -7.68 11.38 7.76
N PHE A 82 -7.00 12.19 6.95
CA PHE A 82 -7.28 13.62 6.82
C PHE A 82 -8.71 13.87 6.39
N ILE A 83 -9.15 13.17 5.33
CA ILE A 83 -10.52 13.32 4.81
C ILE A 83 -11.55 12.93 5.88
N ALA A 84 -11.31 11.84 6.60
CA ALA A 84 -12.17 11.36 7.67
C ALA A 84 -12.24 12.33 8.85
N LEU A 85 -11.12 12.95 9.23
CA LEU A 85 -11.06 13.88 10.36
C LEU A 85 -11.71 15.23 10.04
N VAL A 86 -11.46 15.77 8.83
CA VAL A 86 -11.96 17.09 8.41
C VAL A 86 -13.43 17.06 8.00
N TRP A 87 -13.82 16.09 7.16
CA TRP A 87 -15.19 16.01 6.62
C TRP A 87 -16.05 14.95 7.29
N HIS A 88 -15.53 14.26 8.31
CA HIS A 88 -16.28 13.25 9.07
C HIS A 88 -16.85 12.12 8.20
N ILE A 89 -16.17 11.78 7.10
CA ILE A 89 -16.57 10.74 6.17
C ILE A 89 -16.17 9.36 6.72
N LYS A 90 -17.17 8.58 7.17
CA LYS A 90 -16.98 7.23 7.74
C LYS A 90 -16.24 6.27 6.80
N LEU A 91 -16.51 6.36 5.50
CA LEU A 91 -15.86 5.49 4.52
C LEU A 91 -14.36 5.74 4.44
N SER A 92 -13.93 7.01 4.50
CA SER A 92 -12.51 7.36 4.52
C SER A 92 -11.82 6.86 5.79
N GLU A 93 -12.52 6.86 6.94
CA GLU A 93 -12.00 6.28 8.18
C GLU A 93 -11.71 4.78 8.02
N ILE A 94 -12.64 4.04 7.39
CA ILE A 94 -12.49 2.63 7.07
C ILE A 94 -11.33 2.40 6.10
N LEU A 95 -11.22 3.19 5.02
CA LEU A 95 -10.16 3.05 4.02
C LEU A 95 -8.78 3.32 4.63
N ALA A 96 -8.67 4.31 5.53
CA ALA A 96 -7.43 4.59 6.25
C ALA A 96 -6.99 3.36 7.07
N MET A 97 -7.87 2.84 7.94
CA MET A 97 -7.52 1.70 8.80
C MET A 97 -7.31 0.41 8.02
N ALA A 98 -8.04 0.21 6.91
CA ALA A 98 -7.86 -0.94 6.02
C ALA A 98 -6.48 -0.95 5.34
N SER A 99 -5.87 0.21 5.13
CA SER A 99 -4.58 0.36 4.46
C SER A 99 -3.39 0.01 5.36
N ALA A 100 -3.50 0.23 6.67
CA ALA A 100 -2.37 0.12 7.60
C ALA A 100 -1.68 -1.26 7.58
N PRO A 101 -2.39 -2.41 7.66
CA PRO A 101 -1.75 -3.72 7.64
C PRO A 101 -1.08 -4.05 6.31
N ILE A 102 -1.63 -3.55 5.20
CA ILE A 102 -1.11 -3.81 3.85
C ILE A 102 0.16 -3.00 3.64
N GLY A 103 0.15 -1.72 4.03
CA GLY A 103 1.32 -0.87 4.01
C GLY A 103 2.45 -1.41 4.90
N ALA A 104 2.14 -1.85 6.13
CA ALA A 104 3.10 -2.50 7.03
C ALA A 104 3.78 -3.71 6.39
N ALA A 105 3.01 -4.56 5.69
CA ALA A 105 3.54 -5.72 5.01
C ALA A 105 4.52 -5.33 3.89
N PHE A 106 4.19 -4.32 3.08
CA PHE A 106 5.11 -3.81 2.06
C PHE A 106 6.38 -3.20 2.67
N THR A 107 6.27 -2.43 3.76
CA THR A 107 7.45 -1.89 4.47
C THR A 107 8.33 -3.02 5.01
N PHE A 108 7.74 -4.06 5.60
CA PHE A 108 8.49 -5.21 6.09
C PHE A 108 9.22 -5.94 4.95
N ILE A 109 8.53 -6.20 3.83
CA ILE A 109 9.13 -6.80 2.63
C ILE A 109 10.29 -5.93 2.12
N ALA A 110 10.10 -4.60 2.05
CA ALA A 110 11.13 -3.66 1.61
C ALA A 110 12.37 -3.73 2.52
N LEU A 111 12.19 -3.74 3.85
CA LEU A 111 13.29 -3.86 4.81
C LEU A 111 14.03 -5.19 4.68
N VAL A 112 13.31 -6.31 4.61
CA VAL A 112 13.92 -7.65 4.49
C VAL A 112 14.67 -7.78 3.17
N THR A 113 14.02 -7.46 2.06
CA THR A 113 14.64 -7.57 0.73
C THR A 113 15.79 -6.57 0.56
N GLY A 114 15.70 -5.39 1.17
CA GLY A 114 16.78 -4.40 1.19
C GLY A 114 17.99 -4.91 1.96
N ALA A 115 17.78 -5.51 3.14
CA ALA A 115 18.86 -6.14 3.90
C ALA A 115 19.52 -7.29 3.12
N LEU A 116 18.71 -8.13 2.47
CA LEU A 116 19.20 -9.24 1.63
C LEU A 116 20.08 -8.75 0.48
N TRP A 117 19.71 -7.63 -0.15
CA TRP A 117 20.50 -7.00 -1.21
C TRP A 117 21.74 -6.28 -0.68
N GLY A 118 21.66 -5.66 0.51
CA GLY A 118 22.77 -4.95 1.12
C GLY A 118 23.98 -5.83 1.39
N LYS A 119 23.78 -7.11 1.76
CA LYS A 119 24.88 -8.02 2.08
C LYS A 119 25.87 -8.22 0.92
N PRO A 120 25.47 -8.64 -0.29
CA PRO A 120 26.38 -8.77 -1.42
C PRO A 120 26.89 -7.43 -1.95
N MET A 121 26.14 -6.34 -1.81
CA MET A 121 26.53 -5.04 -2.39
C MET A 121 27.49 -4.24 -1.52
N TRP A 122 27.31 -4.28 -0.20
CA TRP A 122 28.02 -3.42 0.75
C TRP A 122 28.68 -4.21 1.89
N GLY A 123 28.59 -5.54 1.89
CA GLY A 123 29.19 -6.40 2.91
C GLY A 123 28.40 -6.51 4.22
N THR A 124 27.29 -5.78 4.37
CA THR A 124 26.47 -5.75 5.59
C THR A 124 24.97 -5.85 5.28
N TRP A 125 24.20 -6.46 6.18
CA TRP A 125 22.75 -6.55 6.08
C TRP A 125 22.05 -5.27 6.56
N TRP A 126 22.72 -4.49 7.41
CA TRP A 126 22.13 -3.31 8.03
C TRP A 126 23.19 -2.25 8.31
N THR A 127 22.79 -0.99 8.12
CA THR A 127 23.47 0.20 8.63
C THR A 127 22.41 1.13 9.19
N TRP A 128 22.81 1.96 10.16
CA TRP A 128 21.92 2.96 10.74
C TRP A 128 21.90 4.26 9.92
N ASP A 129 21.89 4.13 8.59
CA ASP A 129 21.80 5.30 7.74
C ASP A 129 20.38 5.90 7.72
N ALA A 130 20.26 7.11 7.16
CA ALA A 130 19.00 7.85 7.17
C ALA A 130 17.88 7.12 6.42
N ARG A 131 18.17 6.37 5.35
CA ARG A 131 17.17 5.67 4.52
C ARG A 131 16.63 4.44 5.23
N LEU A 132 17.51 3.57 5.72
CA LEU A 132 17.11 2.34 6.43
C LEU A 132 16.42 2.67 7.74
N THR A 133 16.96 3.64 8.49
CA THR A 133 16.38 4.04 9.78
C THR A 133 15.00 4.65 9.58
N SER A 134 14.81 5.54 8.59
CA SER A 134 13.49 6.14 8.34
C SER A 134 12.48 5.12 7.77
N GLU A 135 12.89 4.14 6.97
CA GLU A 135 12.02 3.05 6.53
C GLU A 135 11.61 2.12 7.69
N LEU A 136 12.52 1.86 8.64
CA LEU A 136 12.19 1.15 9.88
C LEU A 136 11.22 1.93 10.76
N VAL A 137 11.44 3.25 10.89
CA VAL A 137 10.49 4.14 11.58
C VAL A 137 9.13 4.10 10.88
N LEU A 138 9.07 4.04 9.55
CA LEU A 138 7.82 3.89 8.81
C LEU A 138 7.08 2.60 9.20
N LEU A 139 7.80 1.48 9.37
CA LEU A 139 7.20 0.22 9.85
C LEU A 139 6.62 0.39 11.26
N PHE A 140 7.36 1.02 12.17
CA PHE A 140 6.86 1.28 13.52
C PHE A 140 5.68 2.25 13.54
N LEU A 141 5.64 3.24 12.65
CA LEU A 141 4.47 4.11 12.51
C LEU A 141 3.23 3.31 12.07
N TYR A 142 3.36 2.41 11.09
CA TYR A 142 2.27 1.51 10.71
C TYR A 142 1.81 0.63 11.88
N LEU A 143 2.76 0.00 12.59
CA LEU A 143 2.43 -0.84 13.75
C LEU A 143 1.79 -0.02 14.87
N GLY A 144 2.23 1.23 15.06
CA GLY A 144 1.62 2.18 15.99
C GLY A 144 0.17 2.52 15.63
N VAL A 145 -0.12 2.77 14.35
CA VAL A 145 -1.49 2.99 13.85
C VAL A 145 -2.35 1.74 14.08
N ILE A 146 -1.84 0.55 13.74
CA ILE A 146 -2.55 -0.72 13.94
C ILE A 146 -2.82 -0.96 15.42
N GLY A 147 -1.80 -0.82 16.27
CA GLY A 147 -1.88 -1.02 17.71
C GLY A 147 -2.83 -0.04 18.38
N LEU A 148 -2.76 1.25 18.04
CA LEU A 148 -3.63 2.28 18.59
C LEU A 148 -5.09 2.07 18.18
N ASN A 149 -5.34 1.68 16.93
CA ASN A 149 -6.69 1.36 16.46
C ASN A 149 -7.25 0.07 17.11
N ALA A 150 -6.40 -0.85 17.55
CA ALA A 150 -6.81 -2.07 18.23
C ALA A 150 -6.96 -1.90 19.76
N ALA A 151 -6.28 -0.93 20.37
CA ALA A 151 -6.24 -0.73 21.81
C ALA A 151 -7.47 -0.02 22.39
N ILE A 152 -8.25 0.69 21.56
CA ILE A 152 -9.41 1.48 21.99
C ILE A 152 -10.70 0.73 21.63
N GLU A 153 -11.58 0.50 22.61
CA GLU A 153 -12.84 -0.25 22.42
C GLU A 153 -13.82 0.46 21.49
N ASP A 154 -14.00 1.77 21.65
CA ASP A 154 -14.83 2.57 20.75
C ASP A 154 -14.13 2.72 19.39
N ARG A 155 -14.62 1.99 18.39
CA ARG A 155 -14.03 1.93 17.05
C ARG A 155 -13.84 3.30 16.39
N ARG A 156 -14.74 4.25 16.65
CA ARG A 156 -14.69 5.57 16.03
C ARG A 156 -13.67 6.46 16.72
N GLN A 157 -13.55 6.36 18.05
CA GLN A 157 -12.48 7.01 18.80
C GLN A 157 -11.11 6.41 18.44
N ALA A 158 -11.05 5.08 18.32
CA ALA A 158 -9.86 4.34 17.93
C ALA A 158 -9.32 4.82 16.57
N ALA A 159 -10.18 4.83 15.55
CA ALA A 159 -9.80 5.22 14.20
C ALA A 159 -9.42 6.71 14.09
N ARG A 160 -10.02 7.59 14.91
CA ARG A 160 -9.61 9.01 14.98
C ARG A 160 -8.23 9.17 15.62
N ALA A 161 -7.96 8.50 16.73
CA ALA A 161 -6.66 8.55 17.39
C ALA A 161 -5.55 7.98 16.49
N ALA A 162 -5.80 6.82 15.88
CA ALA A 162 -4.92 6.20 14.91
C ALA A 162 -4.74 7.06 13.65
N GLY A 163 -5.81 7.72 13.17
CA GLY A 163 -5.76 8.67 12.06
C GLY A 163 -4.89 9.89 12.36
N PHE A 164 -4.95 10.44 13.58
CA PHE A 164 -4.08 11.55 13.98
C PHE A 164 -2.60 11.15 14.00
N LEU A 165 -2.29 9.96 14.54
CA LEU A 165 -0.94 9.40 14.47
C LEU A 165 -0.46 9.23 13.02
N ALA A 166 -1.33 8.73 12.13
CA ALA A 166 -1.03 8.60 10.71
C ALA A 166 -0.67 9.96 10.07
N LEU A 167 -1.41 11.02 10.39
CA LEU A 167 -1.12 12.38 9.87
C LEU A 167 0.23 12.91 10.35
N ILE A 168 0.57 12.73 11.62
CA ILE A 168 1.89 13.14 12.15
C ILE A 168 3.00 12.38 11.42
N GLY A 169 2.82 11.07 11.22
CA GLY A 169 3.80 10.23 10.56
C GLY A 169 4.04 10.55 9.08
N VAL A 170 3.20 11.37 8.43
CA VAL A 170 3.43 11.84 7.05
C VAL A 170 4.78 12.54 6.91
N VAL A 171 5.26 13.20 7.96
CA VAL A 171 6.58 13.85 7.98
C VAL A 171 7.71 12.86 7.69
N ASN A 172 7.55 11.57 7.98
CA ASN A 172 8.55 10.55 7.70
C ASN A 172 8.68 10.23 6.19
N LEU A 173 7.62 10.41 5.39
CA LEU A 173 7.66 10.10 3.95
C LEU A 173 8.71 10.91 3.16
N PRO A 174 8.77 12.26 3.28
CA PRO A 174 9.83 13.02 2.63
C PRO A 174 11.21 12.69 3.21
N ILE A 175 11.32 12.36 4.50
CA ILE A 175 12.59 11.91 5.09
C ILE A 175 13.06 10.62 4.41
N VAL A 176 12.19 9.61 4.29
CA VAL A 176 12.53 8.37 3.57
C VAL A 176 12.92 8.70 2.14
N HIS A 177 12.09 9.43 1.40
CA HIS A 177 12.29 9.67 -0.03
C HIS A 177 13.58 10.46 -0.34
N PHE A 178 13.79 11.58 0.36
CA PHE A 178 14.90 12.49 0.13
C PHE A 178 16.15 12.17 0.96
N SER A 179 16.14 11.15 1.83
CA SER A 179 17.30 10.78 2.65
C SER A 179 18.57 10.54 1.83
N VAL A 180 18.44 10.01 0.61
CA VAL A 180 19.55 9.80 -0.34
C VAL A 180 20.18 11.09 -0.89
N ASN A 181 19.44 12.21 -0.82
CA ASN A 181 19.92 13.52 -1.25
C ASN A 181 20.41 14.37 -0.05
N TRP A 182 19.79 14.18 1.11
CA TRP A 182 20.07 14.98 2.32
C TRP A 182 21.26 14.47 3.13
N TRP A 183 21.57 13.17 3.08
CA TRP A 183 22.67 12.57 3.84
C TRP A 183 23.57 11.70 2.98
N ASN A 184 24.82 11.54 3.44
CA ASN A 184 25.71 10.51 2.93
C ASN A 184 25.17 9.13 3.37
N THR A 185 24.75 8.33 2.40
CA THR A 185 24.21 6.98 2.59
C THR A 185 24.88 6.02 1.61
N LEU A 186 24.88 4.73 1.95
CA LEU A 186 25.25 3.66 1.01
C LEU A 186 24.24 3.53 -0.13
N HIS A 187 23.02 4.03 0.07
CA HIS A 187 21.94 3.94 -0.91
C HIS A 187 22.21 4.85 -2.10
N GLN A 188 22.16 4.25 -3.29
CA GLN A 188 22.22 4.99 -4.54
C GLN A 188 20.92 5.76 -4.76
N GLY A 189 21.02 6.96 -5.37
CA GLY A 189 19.84 7.71 -5.80
C GLY A 189 19.01 6.96 -6.85
N SER A 190 17.77 7.39 -7.09
CA SER A 190 16.86 6.69 -8.01
C SER A 190 17.43 6.58 -9.44
N THR A 191 17.60 5.35 -9.91
CA THR A 191 18.04 5.03 -11.29
C THR A 191 16.88 5.20 -12.30
N ILE A 192 15.64 5.05 -11.83
CA ILE A 192 14.44 5.23 -12.64
C ILE A 192 13.94 6.65 -12.48
N ARG A 193 13.88 7.36 -13.60
CA ARG A 193 13.24 8.66 -13.70
C ARG A 193 11.97 8.50 -14.53
N LEU A 194 10.83 8.87 -13.96
CA LEU A 194 9.55 8.91 -14.68
C LEU A 194 9.54 10.00 -15.78
N MET A 195 10.43 10.99 -15.69
CA MET A 195 10.59 12.08 -16.64
C MET A 195 12.08 12.24 -16.98
N GLY A 196 12.43 12.18 -18.27
CA GLY A 196 13.81 12.26 -18.77
C GLY A 196 14.50 10.91 -18.98
N PRO A 197 15.75 10.90 -19.46
CA PRO A 197 16.47 9.66 -19.75
C PRO A 197 16.70 8.84 -18.47
N SER A 198 16.16 7.61 -18.47
CA SER A 198 16.33 6.63 -17.40
C SER A 198 17.73 6.00 -17.49
N LYS A 199 18.36 5.72 -16.35
CA LYS A 199 19.69 5.08 -16.31
C LYS A 199 19.61 3.55 -16.35
N ILE A 200 18.41 2.98 -16.36
CA ILE A 200 18.18 1.53 -16.44
C ILE A 200 17.85 1.11 -17.87
N ASP A 201 18.40 -0.03 -18.31
CA ASP A 201 18.09 -0.61 -19.62
C ASP A 201 16.58 -0.90 -19.74
N ALA A 202 16.02 -0.68 -20.94
CA ALA A 202 14.59 -0.89 -21.19
C ALA A 202 14.13 -2.32 -20.86
N ALA A 203 14.98 -3.33 -21.11
CA ALA A 203 14.72 -4.72 -20.79
C ALA A 203 14.60 -5.00 -19.28
N MET A 204 15.22 -4.16 -18.45
CA MET A 204 15.10 -4.20 -16.99
C MET A 204 14.03 -3.24 -16.45
N ALA A 205 13.68 -2.18 -17.17
CA ALA A 205 12.72 -1.18 -16.70
C ALA A 205 11.26 -1.71 -16.75
N TRP A 206 10.88 -2.36 -17.85
CA TRP A 206 9.49 -2.78 -18.04
C TRP A 206 8.99 -3.82 -17.02
N PRO A 207 9.76 -4.86 -16.60
CA PRO A 207 9.29 -5.82 -15.60
C PRO A 207 9.06 -5.13 -14.25
N LEU A 208 9.91 -4.15 -13.93
CA LEU A 208 9.82 -3.40 -12.69
C LEU A 208 8.60 -2.48 -12.66
N LEU A 209 8.33 -1.76 -13.75
CA LEU A 209 7.12 -0.93 -13.87
C LEU A 209 5.85 -1.80 -13.89
N LEU A 210 5.90 -2.97 -14.53
CA LEU A 210 4.80 -3.93 -14.54
C LEU A 210 4.52 -4.47 -13.14
N MET A 211 5.57 -4.80 -12.37
CA MET A 211 5.41 -5.19 -10.97
C MET A 211 4.84 -4.04 -10.14
N ALA A 212 5.33 -2.81 -10.32
CA ALA A 212 4.79 -1.66 -9.63
C ALA A 212 3.28 -1.50 -9.91
N LEU A 213 2.84 -1.61 -11.16
CA LEU A 213 1.42 -1.59 -11.50
C LEU A 213 0.66 -2.75 -10.82
N ALA A 214 1.20 -3.96 -10.88
CA ALA A 214 0.60 -5.14 -10.25
C ALA A 214 0.40 -4.95 -8.74
N THR A 215 1.40 -4.43 -8.03
CA THR A 215 1.31 -4.20 -6.58
C THR A 215 0.32 -3.11 -6.21
N HIS A 216 0.15 -2.06 -7.03
CA HIS A 216 -0.88 -1.04 -6.81
C HIS A 216 -2.30 -1.62 -6.99
N ILE A 217 -2.52 -2.41 -8.04
CA ILE A 217 -3.82 -3.07 -8.28
C ILE A 217 -4.13 -4.04 -7.13
N TRP A 218 -3.14 -4.84 -6.71
CA TRP A 218 -3.27 -5.75 -5.58
C TRP A 218 -3.56 -5.02 -4.26
N PHE A 219 -2.90 -3.88 -4.03
CA PHE A 219 -3.15 -3.02 -2.87
C PHE A 219 -4.61 -2.55 -2.83
N PHE A 220 -5.13 -2.01 -3.93
CA PHE A 220 -6.53 -1.59 -3.97
C PHE A 220 -7.50 -2.76 -3.75
N GLY A 221 -7.25 -3.92 -4.35
CA GLY A 221 -8.05 -5.13 -4.07
C GLY A 221 -8.05 -5.48 -2.57
N SER A 222 -6.88 -5.45 -1.95
CA SER A 222 -6.70 -5.75 -0.52
C SER A 222 -7.37 -4.73 0.41
N VAL A 223 -7.27 -3.44 0.09
CA VAL A 223 -7.96 -2.36 0.82
C VAL A 223 -9.47 -2.50 0.67
N LEU A 224 -9.97 -2.74 -0.54
CA LEU A 224 -11.39 -2.92 -0.82
C LEU A 224 -11.96 -4.13 -0.05
N MET A 225 -11.24 -5.25 -0.02
CA MET A 225 -11.65 -6.44 0.74
C MET A 225 -11.79 -6.13 2.23
N ARG A 226 -10.74 -5.53 2.82
CA ARG A 226 -10.75 -5.14 4.24
C ARG A 226 -11.82 -4.11 4.54
N ALA A 227 -12.02 -3.14 3.66
CA ALA A 227 -13.04 -2.11 3.81
C ALA A 227 -14.46 -2.70 3.77
N ARG A 228 -14.73 -3.68 2.90
CA ARG A 228 -16.02 -4.40 2.88
C ARG A 228 -16.29 -5.09 4.21
N ILE A 229 -15.32 -5.83 4.75
CA ILE A 229 -15.45 -6.53 6.03
C ILE A 229 -15.70 -5.51 7.16
N ALA A 230 -14.90 -4.45 7.22
CA ALA A 230 -15.03 -3.42 8.25
C ALA A 230 -16.39 -2.71 8.17
N LEU A 231 -16.92 -2.50 6.96
CA LEU A 231 -18.22 -1.88 6.77
C LEU A 231 -19.37 -2.77 7.26
N LEU A 232 -19.31 -4.08 7.00
CA LEU A 232 -20.29 -5.03 7.53
C LEU A 232 -20.28 -5.05 9.07
N GLN A 233 -19.10 -4.98 9.68
CA GLN A 233 -18.98 -4.91 11.14
C GLN A 233 -19.56 -3.61 11.71
N LEU A 234 -19.32 -2.47 11.03
CA LEU A 234 -19.84 -1.18 11.47
C LEU A 234 -21.35 -1.05 11.30
N GLU A 235 -21.89 -1.62 10.23
CA GLU A 235 -23.27 -1.42 9.79
C GLU A 235 -24.16 -2.66 10.01
N GLY A 236 -23.70 -3.64 10.80
CA GLY A 236 -24.33 -4.95 10.97
C GLY A 236 -25.80 -4.91 11.43
N GLY A 237 -26.20 -3.87 12.15
CA GLY A 237 -27.58 -3.67 12.60
C GLY A 237 -28.52 -3.06 11.53
N LYS A 238 -28.03 -2.73 10.33
CA LYS A 238 -28.84 -2.08 9.29
C LYS A 238 -29.47 -3.09 8.32
N ASP A 239 -30.67 -2.75 7.84
CA ASP A 239 -31.45 -3.59 6.92
C ASP A 239 -30.70 -4.02 5.66
N TRP A 240 -29.82 -3.17 5.13
CA TRP A 240 -29.05 -3.51 3.93
C TRP A 240 -28.03 -4.62 4.19
N VAL A 241 -27.43 -4.69 5.38
CA VAL A 241 -26.52 -5.78 5.76
C VAL A 241 -27.31 -7.07 5.96
N ARG A 242 -28.47 -6.98 6.61
CA ARG A 242 -29.38 -8.13 6.76
C ARG A 242 -29.77 -8.71 5.40
N LYS A 243 -30.08 -7.88 4.40
CA LYS A 243 -30.38 -8.33 3.03
C LYS A 243 -29.19 -9.07 2.41
N VAL A 244 -27.98 -8.51 2.50
CA VAL A 244 -26.77 -9.19 2.00
C VAL A 244 -26.58 -10.58 2.62
N ALA A 245 -26.76 -10.70 3.94
CA ALA A 245 -26.62 -11.99 4.63
C ALA A 245 -27.68 -13.02 4.20
N LEU A 246 -28.92 -12.58 3.95
CA LEU A 246 -29.99 -13.44 3.45
C LEU A 246 -29.75 -13.88 2.01
N ASP A 247 -29.27 -12.97 1.15
CA ASP A 247 -28.98 -13.25 -0.26
C ASP A 247 -27.79 -14.23 -0.39
N GLU A 248 -26.73 -14.09 0.41
CA GLU A 248 -25.60 -15.03 0.45
C GLU A 248 -26.02 -16.41 0.98
N GLY A 249 -26.91 -16.46 1.99
CA GLY A 249 -27.47 -17.71 2.50
C GLY A 249 -28.34 -18.45 1.48
N ALA A 250 -29.00 -17.74 0.58
CA ALA A 250 -29.82 -18.33 -0.49
C ALA A 250 -28.99 -18.81 -1.70
N ALA A 251 -27.81 -18.23 -1.94
CA ALA A 251 -26.92 -18.63 -3.04
C ALA A 251 -25.98 -19.81 -2.68
N GLY A 252 -25.81 -20.10 -1.39
CA GLY A 252 -24.94 -21.17 -0.87
C GLY A 252 -25.64 -22.46 -0.44
N GLY A 253 -26.97 -22.54 -0.56
CA GLY A 253 -27.78 -23.74 -0.32
C GLY A 253 -28.34 -24.32 -1.61
#